data_AF-A0A378BBF1-F1
#
_entry.id   AF-A0A378BBF1-F1
#
_cell.length_a   1.000
_cell.length_b   1.000
_cell.length_c   1.000
_cell.angle_alpha   90.00
_cell.angle_beta   90.00
_cell.angle_gamma   90.00
#
_symmetry.space_group_name_H-M   'P 1'
#
loop_
_entity.id
_entity.type
_entity.pdbx_description
1 polymer ?
#
loop_
_entity_poly.entity_id
_entity_poly.type
_entity_poly.pdbx_seq_one_letter_code
_entity_poly.pdbx_strand_id
1 'polypeptide(L)'
;MELTAVPATQFSSVQLTDILNACFEAYLVPVTQSVEGFVQRFSAEGMSLVDSRVWLAGDEPAAIAIVARRGSAARLAAFALRPAWRGKGLGRKLMQELLMLLQQQGSRRYSWR
;
A
#
# COMPACT_ATOMS: atom_id res chain seq x y z
N MET A 1 19.44 -5.67 -2.21
CA MET A 1 18.61 -5.29 -1.06
C MET A 1 17.22 -5.86 -1.30
N GLU A 2 16.83 -6.82 -0.49
CA GLU A 2 15.59 -7.57 -0.69
C GLU A 2 14.47 -6.94 0.15
N LEU A 3 13.29 -6.85 -0.44
CA LEU A 3 12.09 -6.36 0.22
C LEU A 3 11.09 -7.51 0.27
N THR A 4 10.54 -7.80 1.45
CA THR A 4 9.60 -8.91 1.64
C THR A 4 8.19 -8.37 1.77
N ALA A 5 7.28 -8.83 0.91
CA ALA A 5 5.87 -8.45 0.98
C ALA A 5 5.16 -9.20 2.10
N VAL A 6 4.49 -8.46 3.00
CA VAL A 6 3.63 -9.01 4.04
C VAL A 6 2.20 -8.46 3.93
N PRO A 7 1.17 -9.22 4.33
CA PRO A 7 -0.21 -8.72 4.36
C PRO A 7 -0.36 -7.49 5.27
N ALA A 8 -1.12 -6.49 4.81
CA ALA A 8 -1.40 -5.31 5.63
C ALA A 8 -2.23 -5.65 6.89
N THR A 9 -2.88 -6.81 6.95
CA THR A 9 -3.59 -7.32 8.13
C THR A 9 -2.68 -7.61 9.34
N GLN A 10 -1.35 -7.64 9.15
CA GLN A 10 -0.40 -7.77 10.26
C GLN A 10 -0.18 -6.46 11.03
N PHE A 11 -0.72 -5.34 10.53
CA PHE A 11 -0.55 -4.02 11.11
C PHE A 11 -1.90 -3.46 11.56
N SER A 12 -1.90 -2.75 12.69
CA SER A 12 -3.05 -1.94 13.11
C SER A 12 -3.27 -0.76 12.17
N SER A 13 -4.48 -0.18 12.21
CA SER A 13 -4.78 1.05 11.44
C SER A 13 -3.86 2.21 11.80
N VAL A 14 -3.42 2.30 13.07
CA VAL A 14 -2.43 3.30 13.52
C VAL A 14 -1.10 3.08 12.79
N GLN A 15 -0.55 1.87 12.84
CA GLN A 15 0.71 1.54 12.19
C GLN A 15 0.65 1.73 10.66
N LEU A 16 -0.46 1.35 10.01
CA LEU A 16 -0.61 1.57 8.57
C LEU A 16 -0.68 3.05 8.21
N THR A 17 -1.30 3.86 9.05
CA THR A 17 -1.34 5.33 8.88
C THR A 17 0.06 5.91 9.02
N ASP A 18 0.82 5.49 10.03
CA ASP A 18 2.20 5.94 10.25
C ASP A 18 3.12 5.55 9.10
N ILE A 19 3.03 4.29 8.62
CA ILE A 19 3.80 3.81 7.46
C ILE A 19 3.46 4.62 6.22
N LEU A 20 2.16 4.90 5.98
CA LEU A 20 1.72 5.69 4.85
C LEU A 20 2.30 7.11 4.93
N ASN A 21 2.15 7.78 6.08
CA ASN A 21 2.69 9.12 6.31
C ASN A 21 4.21 9.16 6.13
N ALA A 22 4.96 8.18 6.66
CA ALA A 22 6.41 8.07 6.47
C ALA A 22 6.79 7.87 4.99
N CYS A 23 5.94 7.23 4.20
CA CYS A 23 6.12 7.13 2.76
C CYS A 23 5.86 8.44 2.01
N PHE A 24 5.20 9.43 2.63
CA PHE A 24 4.93 10.76 2.05
C PHE A 24 5.76 11.90 2.65
N GLU A 25 6.61 11.64 3.65
CA GLU A 25 7.37 12.65 4.41
C GLU A 25 8.25 13.59 3.56
N ALA A 26 8.79 13.11 2.42
CA ALA A 26 9.63 13.92 1.52
C ALA A 26 8.86 14.64 0.40
N TYR A 27 7.54 14.77 0.49
CA TYR A 27 6.76 15.58 -0.44
C TYR A 27 6.72 17.05 0.01
N LEU A 28 6.85 17.98 -0.95
CA LEU A 28 6.84 19.44 -0.70
C LEU A 28 5.55 19.93 -0.01
N VAL A 29 4.44 19.23 -0.24
CA VAL A 29 3.19 19.41 0.52
C VAL A 29 3.03 18.17 1.40
N PRO A 30 3.09 18.29 2.75
CA PRO A 30 2.93 17.16 3.64
C PRO A 30 1.55 16.55 3.47
N VAL A 31 1.48 15.37 2.85
CA VAL A 31 0.27 14.55 2.86
C VAL A 31 0.28 13.80 4.19
N THR A 32 -0.32 14.40 5.22
CA THR A 32 -0.56 13.73 6.50
C THR A 32 -1.99 13.24 6.54
N GLN A 33 -2.17 11.95 6.79
CA GLN A 33 -3.45 11.32 7.06
C GLN A 33 -3.60 11.17 8.57
N SER A 34 -4.75 11.56 9.13
CA SER A 34 -5.12 11.15 10.48
C SER A 34 -5.60 9.70 10.48
N VAL A 35 -5.50 9.03 11.63
CA VAL A 35 -5.98 7.64 11.76
C VAL A 35 -7.48 7.57 11.52
N GLU A 36 -8.25 8.55 12.00
CA GLU A 36 -9.69 8.63 11.77
C GLU A 36 -9.99 8.77 10.28
N GLY A 37 -9.26 9.64 9.58
CA GLY A 37 -9.40 9.82 8.13
C GLY A 37 -9.06 8.55 7.36
N PHE A 38 -8.00 7.85 7.77
CA PHE A 38 -7.63 6.55 7.21
C PHE A 38 -8.75 5.52 7.39
N VAL A 39 -9.27 5.37 8.61
CA VAL A 39 -10.37 4.43 8.92
C VAL A 39 -11.65 4.78 8.16
N GLN A 40 -12.01 6.07 8.07
CA GLN A 40 -13.17 6.51 7.30
C GLN A 40 -13.05 6.17 5.81
N ARG A 41 -11.86 6.40 5.23
CA ARG A 41 -11.58 6.00 3.84
C ARG A 41 -11.69 4.50 3.63
N PHE A 42 -11.28 3.70 4.61
CA PHE A 42 -11.39 2.24 4.53
C PHE A 42 -12.83 1.79 4.31
N SER A 43 -13.74 2.32 5.13
CA SER A 43 -15.17 2.03 5.05
C SER A 43 -15.82 2.62 3.78
N ALA A 44 -15.52 3.88 3.46
CA ALA A 44 -16.18 4.60 2.36
C ALA A 44 -15.73 4.11 0.97
N GLU A 45 -14.47 3.72 0.82
CA GLU A 45 -13.88 3.36 -0.49
C GLU A 45 -13.81 1.85 -0.74
N GLY A 46 -14.25 1.01 0.21
CA GLY A 46 -14.18 -0.45 0.10
C GLY A 46 -12.75 -0.96 0.08
N MET A 47 -11.89 -0.40 0.94
CA MET A 47 -10.50 -0.83 1.06
C MET A 47 -10.40 -2.24 1.66
N SER A 48 -9.41 -3.01 1.20
CA SER A 48 -9.19 -4.39 1.59
C SER A 48 -7.78 -4.58 2.14
N LEU A 49 -7.65 -4.84 3.44
CA LEU A 49 -6.37 -5.16 4.07
C LEU A 49 -5.78 -6.48 3.55
N VAL A 50 -6.64 -7.42 3.15
CA VAL A 50 -6.22 -8.73 2.63
C VAL A 50 -5.51 -8.59 1.29
N ASP A 51 -5.92 -7.62 0.48
CA ASP A 51 -5.33 -7.31 -0.83
C ASP A 51 -4.21 -6.26 -0.75
N SER A 52 -4.12 -5.57 0.39
CA SER A 52 -3.11 -4.54 0.64
C SER A 52 -1.80 -5.16 1.15
N ARG A 53 -0.68 -4.48 0.89
CA ARG A 53 0.65 -4.99 1.23
C ARG A 53 1.53 -3.93 1.85
N VAL A 54 2.37 -4.36 2.79
CA VAL A 54 3.54 -3.62 3.26
C VAL A 54 4.76 -4.41 2.82
N TRP A 55 5.79 -3.73 2.32
CA TRP A 55 7.07 -4.34 2.04
C TRP A 55 8.07 -3.96 3.12
N LEU A 56 8.74 -4.95 3.69
CA LEU A 56 9.71 -4.79 4.76
C LEU A 56 11.14 -4.96 4.26
N ALA A 57 12.04 -4.18 4.83
CA ALA A 57 13.49 -4.35 4.74
C ALA A 57 13.99 -4.89 6.09
N GLY A 58 14.10 -6.21 6.21
CA GLY A 58 14.15 -6.83 7.54
C GLY A 58 12.81 -6.61 8.24
N ASP A 59 12.83 -5.92 9.39
CA ASP A 59 11.62 -5.59 10.15
C ASP A 59 11.10 -4.16 9.90
N GLU A 60 11.81 -3.36 9.09
CA GLU A 60 11.43 -1.97 8.85
C GLU A 60 10.51 -1.82 7.63
N PRO A 61 9.35 -1.15 7.76
CA PRO A 61 8.52 -0.80 6.61
C PRO A 61 9.26 0.10 5.61
N ALA A 62 9.30 -0.35 4.36
CA ALA A 62 9.97 0.34 3.25
C ALA A 62 8.97 0.88 2.21
N ALA A 63 7.84 0.19 2.02
CA ALA A 63 6.79 0.59 1.09
C ALA A 63 5.41 0.08 1.52
N ILE A 64 4.36 0.70 1.00
CA ILE A 64 2.97 0.31 1.25
C ILE A 64 2.13 0.43 -0.01
N ALA A 65 1.18 -0.50 -0.17
CA ALA A 65 0.11 -0.46 -1.16
C ALA A 65 -1.23 -0.68 -0.47
N ILE A 66 -2.16 0.25 -0.65
CA ILE A 66 -3.55 0.13 -0.21
C ILE A 66 -4.43 -0.16 -1.43
N VAL A 67 -5.20 -1.24 -1.35
CA VAL A 67 -6.07 -1.72 -2.43
C VAL A 67 -7.52 -1.63 -2.00
N ALA A 68 -8.37 -1.11 -2.87
CA ALA A 68 -9.82 -1.22 -2.77
C ALA A 68 -10.32 -2.38 -3.62
N ARG A 69 -11.26 -3.17 -3.09
CA ARG A 69 -11.85 -4.32 -3.79
C ARG A 69 -13.37 -4.17 -3.85
N ARG A 70 -13.92 -4.28 -5.05
CA ARG A 70 -15.37 -4.37 -5.28
C ARG A 70 -15.67 -5.51 -6.25
N GLY A 71 -16.15 -6.63 -5.71
CA GLY A 71 -16.30 -7.87 -6.47
C GLY A 71 -14.97 -8.32 -7.08
N SER A 72 -14.94 -8.51 -8.39
CA SER A 72 -13.74 -8.93 -9.13
C SER A 72 -12.82 -7.77 -9.57
N ALA A 73 -13.12 -6.53 -9.18
CA ALA A 73 -12.33 -5.35 -9.51
C ALA A 73 -11.45 -4.96 -8.32
N ALA A 74 -10.17 -4.72 -8.59
CA ALA A 74 -9.22 -4.17 -7.63
C ALA A 74 -8.73 -2.80 -8.12
N ARG A 75 -8.71 -1.82 -7.22
CA ARG A 75 -8.20 -0.48 -7.47
C ARG A 75 -7.05 -0.18 -6.52
N LEU A 76 -5.95 0.34 -7.05
CA LEU A 76 -4.86 0.85 -6.23
C LEU A 76 -5.27 2.21 -5.66
N ALA A 77 -5.49 2.30 -4.35
CA ALA A 77 -5.92 3.52 -3.68
C ALA A 77 -4.73 4.34 -3.15
N ALA A 78 -3.64 3.68 -2.80
CA ALA A 78 -2.36 4.31 -2.48
C ALA A 78 -1.21 3.37 -2.80
N PHE A 79 -0.09 3.93 -3.26
CA PHE A 79 1.17 3.22 -3.40
C PHE A 79 2.32 4.19 -3.18
N ALA A 80 3.17 3.90 -2.21
CA ALA A 80 4.27 4.77 -1.88
C ALA A 80 5.45 4.00 -1.27
N LEU A 81 6.65 4.55 -1.47
CA LEU A 81 7.89 4.05 -0.90
C LEU A 81 8.49 5.14 -0.03
N ARG A 82 9.09 4.75 1.10
CA ARG A 82 9.90 5.66 1.91
C ARG A 82 11.04 6.26 1.07
N PRO A 83 11.45 7.52 1.32
CA PRO A 83 12.43 8.23 0.48
C PRO A 83 13.72 7.45 0.20
N ALA A 84 14.26 6.76 1.21
CA ALA A 84 15.49 5.96 1.11
C ALA A 84 15.43 4.80 0.06
N TRP A 85 14.22 4.43 -0.37
CA TRP A 85 13.95 3.33 -1.29
C TRP A 85 13.54 3.80 -2.70
N ARG A 86 13.43 5.12 -2.91
CA ARG A 86 13.09 5.71 -4.21
C ARG A 86 14.31 5.80 -5.14
N GLY A 87 14.07 5.96 -6.44
CA GLY A 87 15.13 6.08 -7.45
C GLY A 87 15.90 4.80 -7.77
N LYS A 88 15.51 3.65 -7.19
CA LYS A 88 16.20 2.36 -7.33
C LYS A 88 15.49 1.35 -8.24
N GLY A 89 14.50 1.80 -9.03
CA GLY A 89 13.67 0.93 -9.88
C GLY A 89 12.68 0.01 -9.12
N LEU A 90 12.67 0.05 -7.79
CA LEU A 90 11.86 -0.85 -6.96
C LEU A 90 10.36 -0.69 -7.17
N GLY A 91 9.86 0.54 -7.42
CA GLY A 91 8.43 0.79 -7.60
C GLY A 91 7.78 -0.10 -8.66
N ARG A 92 8.48 -0.32 -9.79
CA ARG A 92 8.00 -1.22 -10.86
C ARG A 92 7.95 -2.68 -10.40
N LYS A 93 8.99 -3.14 -9.70
CA LYS A 93 9.07 -4.51 -9.18
C LYS A 93 7.94 -4.80 -8.19
N LEU A 94 7.76 -3.92 -7.20
CA LEU A 94 6.72 -4.09 -6.18
C LEU A 94 5.31 -4.03 -6.77
N MET A 95 5.09 -3.18 -7.77
CA MET A 95 3.82 -3.13 -8.50
C MET A 95 3.53 -4.44 -9.24
N GLN A 96 4.53 -5.03 -9.89
CA GLN A 96 4.38 -6.32 -10.57
C GLN A 96 4.05 -7.44 -9.58
N GLU A 97 4.72 -7.49 -8.43
CA GLU A 97 4.40 -8.41 -7.34
C GLU A 97 2.95 -8.26 -6.85
N LEU A 98 2.50 -7.03 -6.62
CA LEU A 98 1.13 -6.74 -6.22
C LEU A 98 0.11 -7.21 -7.27
N LEU A 99 0.36 -6.91 -8.55
CA LEU A 99 -0.54 -7.33 -9.63
C LEU A 99 -0.63 -8.85 -9.75
N MET A 100 0.49 -9.57 -9.63
CA MET A 100 0.50 -11.04 -9.63
C MET A 100 -0.31 -11.61 -8.46
N LEU A 101 -0.18 -11.04 -7.27
CA LEU A 101 -0.99 -11.41 -6.11
C LEU A 101 -2.49 -11.20 -6.38
N LEU A 102 -2.86 -10.00 -6.86
CA LEU A 102 -4.27 -9.68 -7.10
C LEU A 102 -4.88 -10.60 -8.18
N GLN A 103 -4.11 -10.98 -9.20
CA GLN A 103 -4.49 -11.98 -10.21
C GLN A 103 -4.78 -13.34 -9.57
N GLN A 104 -3.88 -13.82 -8.70
CA GLN A 104 -4.06 -15.09 -7.97
C GLN A 104 -5.30 -15.06 -7.06
N GLN A 105 -5.65 -13.88 -6.52
CA GLN A 105 -6.86 -13.66 -5.73
C GLN A 105 -8.13 -13.45 -6.57
N GLY A 106 -8.07 -13.69 -7.89
CA GLY A 106 -9.23 -13.66 -8.78
C GLY A 106 -9.65 -12.27 -9.27
N SER A 107 -8.81 -11.24 -9.10
CA SER A 107 -9.05 -9.95 -9.75
C SER A 107 -8.99 -10.08 -11.26
N ARG A 108 -9.97 -9.51 -11.96
CA ARG A 108 -10.07 -9.54 -13.43
C ARG A 108 -9.98 -8.16 -14.07
N ARG A 109 -10.06 -7.12 -13.26
CA ARG A 109 -9.98 -5.71 -13.68
C ARG A 109 -9.15 -4.93 -12.66
N TYR A 110 -8.24 -4.11 -13.17
CA TYR A 110 -7.34 -3.26 -12.41
C TYR A 110 -7.58 -1.81 -12.77
N SER A 111 -7.60 -0.92 -11.79
CA SER A 111 -7.56 0.51 -12.04
C SER A 111 -6.60 1.23 -11.10
N TRP A 112 -5.97 2.28 -11.63
CA TRP A 112 -5.20 3.27 -10.91
C TRP A 112 -5.64 4.62 -11.47
N ARG A 113 -6.11 5.53 -10.61
CA ARG A 113 -6.40 6.93 -10.93
C ARG A 113 -5.75 7.78 -9.88
#